data_AF-A0A9E5NUR3-F1
#
_entry.id   AF-A0A9E5NUR3-F1
#
_cell.length_a   1.000
_cell.length_b   1.000
_cell.length_c   1.000
_cell.angle_alpha   90.00
_cell.angle_beta   90.00
_cell.angle_gamma   90.00
#
_symmetry.space_group_name_H-M   'P 1'
#
loop_
_entity.id
_entity.type
_entity.pdbx_description
1 polymer ?
#
loop_
_entity_poly.entity_id
_entity_poly.type
_entity_poly.pdbx_seq_one_letter_code
_entity_poly.pdbx_strand_id
1 'polypeptide(L)'
;MAIKFHYHKAPKDVPRLGIRRGDQLCHVYSDTSVEELIAWGRARGWLSAYLDRRNDLPHFDAFRTRLRFCGAGVDRKEFVRDVRAWRGRAKKRAAR
;
A
#
# COMPACT_ATOMS: atom_id res chain seq x y z
N MET A 1 5.52 1.45 15.11
CA MET A 1 5.68 0.47 14.02
C MET A 1 4.31 -0.10 13.74
N ALA A 2 3.73 0.20 12.58
CA ALA A 2 2.37 -0.17 12.27
C ALA A 2 2.20 -0.29 10.75
N ILE A 3 1.60 -1.39 10.32
CA ILE A 3 1.02 -1.46 8.98
C ILE A 3 -0.06 -0.38 8.92
N LYS A 4 0.06 0.50 7.93
CA LYS A 4 -0.85 1.62 7.71
C LYS A 4 -1.75 1.34 6.53
N PHE A 5 -2.92 1.95 6.56
CA PHE A 5 -3.99 1.76 5.60
C PHE A 5 -4.36 3.12 5.03
N HIS A 6 -4.20 3.33 3.73
CA HIS A 6 -4.69 4.55 3.09
C HIS A 6 -5.82 4.21 2.12
N TYR A 7 -7.05 4.60 2.49
CA TYR A 7 -8.22 4.37 1.66
C TYR A 7 -8.33 5.44 0.57
N HIS A 8 -8.64 5.00 -0.64
CA HIS A 8 -8.95 5.87 -1.76
C HIS A 8 -10.04 5.23 -2.63
N LYS A 9 -10.49 5.97 -3.64
CA LYS A 9 -11.40 5.44 -4.66
C LYS A 9 -10.65 5.13 -5.94
N ALA A 10 -11.10 4.10 -6.65
CA ALA A 10 -10.61 3.78 -7.98
C ALA A 10 -10.91 4.95 -8.94
N PRO A 11 -9.89 5.56 -9.58
CA PRO A 11 -10.11 6.71 -10.46
C PRO A 11 -10.70 6.32 -11.82
N LYS A 12 -10.58 5.04 -12.21
CA LYS A 12 -11.06 4.46 -13.47
C LYS A 12 -11.36 2.98 -13.30
N ASP A 13 -12.05 2.42 -14.28
CA ASP A 13 -12.31 0.98 -14.35
C ASP A 13 -11.01 0.20 -14.59
N VAL A 14 -10.91 -0.97 -13.96
CA VAL A 14 -9.85 -1.95 -14.18
C VAL A 14 -10.50 -3.33 -14.38
N PRO A 15 -10.99 -3.64 -15.60
CA PRO A 15 -11.80 -4.83 -15.86
C PRO A 15 -11.13 -6.15 -15.48
N ARG A 16 -9.81 -6.27 -15.72
CA ARG A 16 -9.02 -7.47 -15.37
C ARG A 16 -9.00 -7.79 -13.87
N LEU A 17 -9.29 -6.80 -13.02
CA LEU A 17 -9.39 -6.96 -11.55
C LEU A 17 -10.85 -6.87 -11.06
N GLY A 18 -11.80 -6.68 -11.99
CA GLY A 18 -13.21 -6.42 -11.67
C GLY A 18 -13.44 -5.12 -10.88
N ILE A 19 -12.51 -4.17 -10.91
CA ILE A 19 -12.65 -2.90 -10.18
C ILE A 19 -13.39 -1.91 -11.08
N ARG A 20 -14.41 -1.24 -10.54
CA ARG A 20 -15.12 -0.14 -11.19
C ARG A 20 -14.65 1.21 -10.63
N ARG A 21 -14.75 2.26 -11.44
CA ARG A 21 -14.53 3.64 -10.99
C ARG A 21 -15.42 3.94 -9.77
N GLY A 22 -14.82 4.51 -8.74
CA GLY A 22 -15.50 4.80 -7.47
C GLY A 22 -15.46 3.66 -6.45
N ASP A 23 -15.02 2.45 -6.82
CA ASP A 23 -14.82 1.36 -5.87
C ASP A 23 -13.80 1.77 -4.79
N GLN A 24 -14.04 1.30 -3.56
CA GLN A 24 -13.10 1.53 -2.47
C GLN A 24 -11.88 0.62 -2.60
N LEU A 25 -10.72 1.24 -2.50
CA LEU A 25 -9.41 0.62 -2.52
C LEU A 25 -8.64 1.05 -1.27
N CYS A 26 -7.64 0.28 -0.87
CA CYS A 26 -6.77 0.63 0.24
C CYS A 26 -5.33 0.25 -0.09
N HIS A 27 -4.43 1.24 -0.06
CA HIS A 27 -3.00 0.97 -0.01
C HIS A 27 -2.66 0.45 1.39
N VAL A 28 -2.17 -0.78 1.47
CA VAL A 28 -1.62 -1.37 2.69
C VAL A 28 -0.12 -1.27 2.63
N TYR A 29 0.48 -0.55 3.57
CA TYR A 29 1.90 -0.22 3.49
C TYR A 29 2.58 -0.19 4.86
N SER A 30 3.91 -0.21 4.85
CA SER A 30 4.74 0.12 6.01
C SER A 30 5.63 1.28 5.65
N ASP A 31 5.60 2.33 6.47
CA ASP A 31 6.44 3.52 6.31
C ASP A 31 7.88 3.30 6.82
N THR A 32 8.22 2.10 7.30
CA THR A 32 9.49 1.82 7.97
C THR A 32 10.19 0.55 7.50
N SER A 33 9.48 -0.53 7.10
CA SER A 33 10.08 -1.80 6.64
C SER A 33 9.24 -2.52 5.58
N VAL A 34 9.88 -2.93 4.48
CA VAL A 34 9.23 -3.75 3.44
C VAL A 34 9.05 -5.19 3.92
N GLU A 35 9.99 -5.69 4.71
CA GLU A 35 10.02 -7.05 5.25
C GLU A 35 8.81 -7.28 6.17
N GLU A 36 8.50 -6.31 7.04
CA GLU A 36 7.29 -6.34 7.88
C GLU A 36 6.01 -6.38 7.04
N LEU A 37 5.96 -5.59 5.96
CA LEU A 37 4.80 -5.58 5.06
C LEU A 37 4.63 -6.94 4.37
N ILE A 38 5.73 -7.55 3.90
CA ILE A 38 5.70 -8.89 3.33
C ILE A 38 5.24 -9.92 4.36
N ALA A 39 5.73 -9.85 5.59
CA ALA A 39 5.32 -10.76 6.67
C ALA A 39 3.82 -10.62 6.98
N TRP A 40 3.32 -9.38 7.07
CA TRP A 40 1.91 -9.09 7.27
C TRP A 40 1.03 -9.66 6.14
N GLY A 41 1.49 -9.51 4.89
CA GLY A 41 0.82 -10.04 3.71
C GLY A 41 0.80 -11.57 3.69
N ARG A 42 1.94 -12.21 3.94
CA ARG A 42 2.07 -13.67 3.99
C ARG A 42 1.13 -14.29 5.03
N ALA A 43 1.05 -13.70 6.22
CA ALA A 43 0.13 -14.13 7.27
C ALA A 43 -1.37 -14.08 6.87
N ARG A 44 -1.71 -13.34 5.80
CA ARG A 44 -3.06 -13.17 5.26
C ARG A 44 -3.23 -13.82 3.88
N GLY A 45 -2.27 -14.63 3.45
CA GLY A 45 -2.28 -15.27 2.13
C GLY A 45 -2.12 -14.30 0.97
N TRP A 46 -1.29 -13.27 1.12
CA TRP A 46 -0.87 -12.37 0.04
C TRP A 46 0.53 -12.77 -0.41
N LEU A 47 0.69 -12.94 -1.72
CA LEU A 47 1.99 -13.24 -2.30
C LEU A 47 2.82 -11.96 -2.39
N SER A 48 4.12 -12.07 -2.12
CA SER A 48 5.07 -10.94 -2.29
C SER A 48 5.09 -10.39 -3.72
N ALA A 49 4.72 -11.20 -4.71
CA ALA A 49 4.55 -10.79 -6.10
C ALA A 49 3.41 -9.77 -6.32
N TYR A 50 2.47 -9.65 -5.38
CA TYR A 50 1.41 -8.64 -5.42
C TYR A 50 1.83 -7.30 -4.83
N LEU A 51 3.04 -7.21 -4.30
CA LEU A 51 3.56 -5.97 -3.74
C LEU A 51 3.98 -5.04 -4.88
N ASP A 52 3.35 -3.86 -4.95
CA ASP A 52 3.80 -2.82 -5.88
C ASP A 52 5.06 -2.15 -5.31
N ARG A 53 6.09 -2.07 -6.16
CA ARG A 53 7.40 -1.47 -5.88
C ARG A 53 7.78 -0.39 -6.91
N ARG A 54 6.90 -0.12 -7.88
CA ARG A 54 7.21 0.63 -9.11
C ARG A 54 7.17 2.15 -8.91
N ASN A 55 8.04 2.68 -8.04
CA ASN A 55 8.40 4.10 -7.87
C ASN A 55 7.87 4.80 -6.61
N ASP A 56 7.22 4.08 -5.69
CA ASP A 56 6.71 4.66 -4.45
C ASP A 56 6.92 3.76 -3.24
N LEU A 57 6.48 4.27 -2.07
CA LEU A 57 6.32 3.52 -0.84
C LEU A 57 5.70 2.13 -1.15
N PRO A 58 6.44 1.03 -0.94
CA PRO A 58 5.95 -0.30 -1.27
C PRO A 58 4.63 -0.59 -0.56
N HIS A 59 3.66 -1.08 -1.30
CA HIS A 59 2.32 -1.32 -0.79
C HIS A 59 1.65 -2.48 -1.50
N PHE A 60 0.66 -3.06 -0.83
CA PHE A 60 -0.32 -3.90 -1.48
C PHE A 60 -1.61 -3.13 -1.74
N ASP A 61 -2.31 -3.46 -2.82
CA ASP A 61 -3.65 -2.95 -3.09
C ASP A 61 -4.72 -3.90 -2.53
N ALA A 62 -5.43 -3.45 -1.49
CA ALA A 62 -6.61 -4.13 -0.98
C ALA A 62 -7.88 -3.61 -1.67
N PHE A 63 -8.70 -4.54 -2.16
CA PHE A 63 -9.99 -4.25 -2.76
C PHE A 63 -10.97 -5.41 -2.53
N ARG A 64 -12.28 -5.14 -2.63
CA ARG A 64 -13.34 -6.14 -2.42
C ARG A 64 -13.13 -6.90 -1.09
N THR A 65 -13.12 -8.23 -1.13
CA THR A 65 -12.97 -9.11 0.04
C THR A 65 -11.64 -8.92 0.78
N ARG A 66 -10.62 -8.33 0.15
CA ARG A 66 -9.33 -8.04 0.80
C ARG A 66 -9.41 -6.85 1.75
N LEU A 67 -10.40 -5.95 1.60
CA LEU A 67 -10.60 -4.81 2.50
C LEU A 67 -10.89 -5.23 3.94
N ARG A 68 -11.43 -6.44 4.16
CA ARG A 68 -11.71 -6.98 5.50
C ARG A 68 -10.48 -7.16 6.37
N PHE A 69 -9.29 -7.18 5.76
CA PHE A 69 -8.02 -7.30 6.47
C PHE A 69 -7.43 -5.94 6.87
N CYS A 70 -8.02 -4.84 6.41
CA CYS A 70 -7.55 -3.49 6.68
C CYS A 70 -8.13 -2.97 8.01
N GLY A 71 -7.32 -2.18 8.72
CA GLY A 71 -7.71 -1.51 9.96
C GLY A 71 -8.10 -0.05 9.74
N ALA A 72 -8.01 0.75 10.80
CA ALA A 72 -8.26 2.19 10.72
C ALA A 72 -7.33 2.86 9.69
N GLY A 73 -7.92 3.70 8.85
CA GLY A 73 -7.20 4.40 7.79
C GLY A 73 -6.48 5.64 8.28
N VAL A 74 -5.32 5.93 7.69
CA VAL A 74 -4.70 7.24 7.75
C VAL A 74 -5.30 8.17 6.69
N ASP A 75 -5.30 9.46 6.98
CA ASP A 75 -5.75 10.45 6.02
C ASP A 75 -4.74 10.64 4.86
N ARG A 76 -5.15 11.42 3.85
CA ARG A 76 -4.31 11.72 2.70
C ARG A 76 -3.05 12.52 3.07
N LYS A 77 -3.13 13.40 4.08
CA LYS A 77 -2.01 14.26 4.49
C LYS A 77 -0.89 13.42 5.11
N GLU A 78 -1.25 12.48 5.98
CA GLU A 78 -0.33 11.51 6.55
C GLU A 78 0.25 10.58 5.48
N PHE A 79 -0.59 10.00 4.61
CA PHE A 79 -0.09 9.13 3.54
C PHE A 79 0.96 9.84 2.65
N VAL A 80 0.70 11.08 2.25
CA VAL A 80 1.65 11.87 1.44
C VAL A 80 2.95 12.14 2.21
N ARG A 81 2.87 12.41 3.53
CA ARG A 81 4.06 12.59 4.38
C ARG A 81 4.91 11.32 4.41
N ASP A 82 4.29 10.15 4.56
CA ASP A 82 4.97 8.86 4.62
C ASP A 82 5.66 8.53 3.28
N VAL A 83 4.98 8.76 2.16
CA VAL A 83 5.54 8.59 0.81
C VAL A 83 6.78 9.47 0.61
N ARG A 84 6.70 10.75 1.02
CA ARG A 84 7.83 11.69 0.93
C ARG A 84 9.02 11.23 1.78
N ALA A 85 8.76 10.81 3.02
CA ALA A 85 9.80 10.31 3.92
C ALA A 85 10.47 9.04 3.35
N TRP A 86 9.69 8.14 2.78
CA TRP A 86 10.20 6.93 2.12
C TRP A 86 11.11 7.24 0.94
N ARG A 87 10.65 8.09 0.01
CA ARG A 87 11.44 8.54 -1.14
C ARG A 87 12.76 9.18 -0.69
N GLY A 88 12.74 9.98 0.37
CA GLY A 88 13.94 10.58 0.95
C GLY A 88 14.96 9.54 1.42
N ARG A 89 14.52 8.45 2.07
CA ARG A 89 15.41 7.35 2.50
C ARG A 89 15.92 6.52 1.32
N ALA A 90 15.07 6.21 0.35
CA ALA A 90 15.45 5.45 -0.83
C ALA A 90 16.56 6.14 -1.63
N LYS A 91 16.43 7.46 -1.86
CA LYS A 91 17.48 8.28 -2.51
C LYS A 91 18.81 8.23 -1.75
N LYS A 92 18.78 8.36 -0.42
CA LYS A 92 20.00 8.27 0.42
C LYS A 92 20.69 6.90 0.35
N ARG A 93 19.94 5.83 0.14
CA ARG A 93 20.49 4.46 -0.03
C ARG A 93 21.11 4.24 -1.40
N ALA A 94 20.53 4.83 -2.45
CA ALA A 94 21.04 4.71 -3.82
C ALA A 94 22.29 5.59 -4.09
N ALA A 95 22.55 6.59 -3.24
CA ALA A 95 23.70 7.48 -3.34
C ALA A 95 24.93 7.02 -2.51
N ARG A 96 24.85 5.82 -1.92
CA ARG A 96 25.95 5.14 -1.20
C ARG A 96 26.45 3.98 -2.04
#